data_AF-A0A955T2Y1-F1
#
_entry.id   AF-A0A955T2Y1-F1
#
_cell.length_a   1.000
_cell.length_b   1.000
_cell.length_c   1.000
_cell.angle_alpha   90.00
_cell.angle_beta   90.00
_cell.angle_gamma   90.00
#
_symmetry.space_group_name_H-M   'P 1'
#
loop_
_entity.id
_entity.type
_entity.pdbx_description
1 polymer ?
#
loop_
_entity_poly.entity_id
_entity_poly.type
_entity_poly.pdbx_seq_one_letter_code
_entity_poly.pdbx_strand_id
1 'polypeptide(L)' 'MLSQQPPQPQVQGEAGLNFDHIKRSIAVASGKGGVGKSTCSVNLSVALAEMGAKVGLMDGDIYGPNV' A
#
# COMPACT_ATOMS: atom_id res chain seq x y z
N MET A 1 27.57 -44.68 -8.41
CA MET A 1 26.92 -43.95 -7.30
C MET A 1 26.59 -42.55 -7.81
N LEU A 2 25.38 -42.32 -8.32
CA LEU A 2 24.94 -40.98 -8.71
C LEU A 2 24.56 -40.21 -7.45
N SER A 3 25.30 -39.15 -7.15
CA SER A 3 24.92 -38.17 -6.12
C SER A 3 23.70 -37.41 -6.63
N GLN A 4 22.52 -37.81 -6.15
CA GLN A 4 21.30 -37.01 -6.28
C GLN A 4 21.48 -35.81 -5.34
N GLN A 5 21.71 -34.63 -5.91
CA GLN A 5 21.72 -33.39 -5.15
C GLN A 5 20.29 -33.15 -4.62
N PRO A 6 20.11 -32.85 -3.33
CA PRO A 6 18.78 -32.62 -2.79
C PRO A 6 18.12 -31.43 -3.49
N PRO A 7 16.80 -31.50 -3.77
CA PRO A 7 16.08 -30.38 -4.36
C PRO A 7 16.23 -29.16 -3.45
N GLN A 8 16.79 -28.09 -4.02
CA GLN A 8 16.95 -26.83 -3.30
C GLN A 8 15.56 -26.31 -2.91
N PRO A 9 15.37 -25.80 -1.68
CA PRO A 9 14.11 -25.20 -1.28
C PRO A 9 13.77 -24.09 -2.27
N GLN A 10 12.69 -24.26 -3.02
CA GLN A 10 12.12 -23.18 -3.81
C GLN A 10 11.63 -22.16 -2.78
N VAL A 11 12.41 -21.08 -2.62
CA VAL A 11 12.01 -19.92 -1.81
C VAL A 11 10.76 -19.38 -2.47
N GLN A 12 9.60 -19.75 -1.95
CA GLN A 12 8.33 -19.13 -2.33
C GLN A 12 8.52 -17.64 -2.10
N GLY A 13 8.43 -16.89 -3.20
CA GLY A 13 8.77 -15.46 -3.25
C GLY A 13 8.18 -14.72 -2.08
N GLU A 14 8.97 -13.77 -1.57
CA GLU A 14 8.61 -12.85 -0.50
C GLU A 14 7.13 -12.46 -0.61
N ALA A 15 6.38 -12.57 0.49
CA ALA A 15 4.99 -12.13 0.58
C ALA A 15 4.93 -10.59 0.51
N GLY A 16 5.38 -10.03 -0.61
CA GLY A 16 5.31 -8.63 -0.95
C GLY A 16 3.92 -8.31 -1.44
N LEU A 17 3.40 -7.16 -1.02
CA LEU A 17 2.15 -6.61 -1.55
C LEU A 17 2.34 -6.38 -3.06
N ASN A 18 1.67 -7.19 -3.89
CA ASN A 18 1.68 -7.00 -5.34
C ASN A 18 0.77 -5.83 -5.70
N PHE A 19 1.33 -4.76 -6.27
CA PHE A 19 0.60 -3.56 -6.68
C PHE A 19 0.34 -3.47 -8.19
N ASP A 20 0.59 -4.53 -8.97
CA ASP A 20 0.45 -4.54 -10.44
C ASP A 20 -0.98 -4.24 -10.91
N HIS A 21 -1.97 -4.45 -10.04
CA HIS A 21 -3.37 -4.17 -10.30
C HIS A 21 -3.78 -2.71 -10.02
N ILE A 22 -2.91 -1.91 -9.39
CA ILE A 22 -3.17 -0.50 -9.09
C ILE A 22 -2.87 0.36 -10.32
N LYS A 23 -3.91 0.97 -10.88
CA LYS A 23 -3.78 1.82 -12.07
C LYS A 23 -3.15 3.19 -11.78
N ARG A 24 -3.37 3.72 -10.57
CA ARG A 24 -2.97 5.06 -10.14
C ARG A 24 -2.69 5.06 -8.64
N SER A 25 -1.57 5.67 -8.25
CA SER A 25 -1.18 5.89 -6.85
C SER A 25 -1.06 7.39 -6.59
N ILE A 26 -1.70 7.88 -5.54
CA ILE A 26 -1.71 9.29 -5.16
C ILE A 26 -1.11 9.41 -3.76
N ALA A 27 0.01 10.12 -3.65
CA ALA A 27 0.63 10.41 -2.37
C ALA A 27 0.13 11.75 -1.83
N VAL A 28 -0.34 11.78 -0.58
CA VAL A 28 -0.76 12.99 0.13
C VAL A 28 0.20 13.24 1.29
N ALA A 29 0.97 14.33 1.21
CA ALA A 29 2.00 14.68 2.18
C ALA A 29 1.76 16.06 2.82
N SER A 30 2.40 16.32 3.96
CA SER A 30 2.40 17.62 4.64
C SER A 30 3.77 17.94 5.22
N GLY A 31 4.15 19.22 5.22
CA GLY A 31 5.35 19.70 5.92
C GLY A 31 5.17 19.96 7.43
N LYS A 32 3.94 19.86 7.96
CA LYS A 32 3.62 20.12 9.38
C LYS A 32 2.41 19.32 9.88
N GLY A 33 2.38 19.03 11.18
CA GLY A 33 1.21 18.45 11.84
C GLY A 33 -0.01 19.39 11.84
N GLY A 34 -1.22 18.83 11.81
CA GLY A 34 -2.47 19.58 11.97
C GLY A 34 -2.99 20.31 10.73
N VAL A 35 -2.37 20.18 9.56
CA VAL A 35 -2.82 20.86 8.32
C VAL A 35 -4.02 20.17 7.64
N GLY A 36 -4.53 19.08 8.20
CA GLY A 36 -5.64 18.32 7.63
C GLY A 36 -5.25 17.30 6.54
N LYS A 37 -4.00 16.82 6.52
CA LYS A 37 -3.52 15.78 5.60
C LYS A 37 -4.47 14.57 5.53
N SER A 38 -4.77 13.96 6.68
CA SER A 38 -5.63 12.78 6.77
C SER A 38 -7.07 13.09 6.34
N THR A 39 -7.60 14.26 6.72
CA THR A 39 -8.92 14.74 6.28
C THR A 39 -9.00 14.88 4.76
N CYS A 40 -7.96 15.43 4.13
CA CYS A 40 -7.89 15.56 2.69
C CYS A 40 -7.80 14.18 2.01
N SER A 41 -6.94 13.28 2.50
CA SER A 41 -6.80 11.92 1.97
C SER A 41 -8.09 11.11 2.01
N VAL A 42 -8.84 11.19 3.13
CA VAL A 42 -10.12 10.48 3.29
C VAL A 42 -11.17 11.04 2.33
N ASN A 43 -11.35 12.36 2.28
CA ASN A 43 -12.34 12.98 1.40
C ASN A 43 -12.02 12.75 -0.08
N LEU A 44 -10.74 12.79 -0.47
CA LEU A 44 -10.32 12.44 -1.82
C LEU A 44 -10.66 10.98 -2.16
N SER A 45 -10.45 10.07 -1.22
CA SER A 45 -10.79 8.65 -1.40
C SER A 45 -12.28 8.43 -1.55
N VAL A 46 -13.11 9.10 -0.74
CA VAL A 46 -14.57 9.05 -0.82
C VAL A 46 -15.05 9.59 -2.17
N ALA A 47 -14.58 10.76 -2.58
CA ALA A 47 -14.97 11.36 -3.87
C ALA A 47 -14.60 10.46 -5.06
N LEU A 48 -13.41 9.83 -5.04
CA LEU A 48 -12.99 8.88 -6.07
C LEU A 48 -13.88 7.63 -6.09
N ALA A 49 -14.27 7.13 -4.91
CA ALA A 49 -15.17 5.99 -4.80
C ALA A 49 -16.58 6.33 -5.30
N GLU A 50 -17.11 7.52 -4.98
CA GLU A 50 -18.40 8.01 -5.49
C GLU A 50 -18.41 8.19 -7.01
N MET A 51 -17.26 8.53 -7.61
CA MET A 51 -17.06 8.56 -9.06
C MET A 51 -16.88 7.15 -9.67
N GLY A 52 -17.01 6.08 -8.89
CA GLY A 52 -16.99 4.70 -9.36
C GLY A 52 -15.59 4.07 -9.44
N ALA A 53 -14.55 4.71 -8.88
CA ALA A 53 -13.23 4.11 -8.81
C ALA A 53 -13.14 3.04 -7.70
N LYS A 54 -12.36 1.98 -7.94
CA LYS A 54 -11.88 1.12 -6.84
C LYS A 54 -10.73 1.85 -6.14
N VAL A 55 -10.93 2.18 -4.87
CA VAL A 55 -9.99 2.98 -4.08
C VAL A 55 -9.48 2.15 -2.91
N GLY A 56 -8.17 2.18 -2.70
CA GLY A 56 -7.53 1.79 -1.45
C GLY A 56 -6.89 3.02 -0.81
N LEU A 57 -7.06 3.17 0.50
CA LEU A 57 -6.40 4.21 1.29
C LEU A 57 -5.46 3.52 2.27
N MET A 58 -4.17 3.89 2.22
CA MET A 58 -3.14 3.38 3.11
C MET A 58 -2.54 4.55 3.87
N ASP A 59 -2.48 4.45 5.20
CA ASP A 59 -1.75 5.42 6.01
C ASP A 59 -0.25 5.06 6.02
N GLY A 60 0.59 6.05 5.74
CA GLY A 60 2.05 5.93 5.77
C GLY A 60 2.68 6.44 7.06
N ASP A 61 1.87 6.89 8.03
CA ASP A 61 2.35 7.41 9.31
C ASP A 61 2.78 6.25 10.24
N ILE A 62 4.09 5.92 10.26
CA ILE A 62 4.68 4.79 11.02
C ILE A 62 4.82 5.09 12.54
N TYR A 63 4.69 6.35 12.97
CA TYR A 63 5.12 6.79 14.32
C TYR A 63 4.06 7.50 15.19
N GLY A 64 2.76 7.27 15.01
CA GLY A 64 1.79 7.86 15.95
C GLY A 64 0.36 7.35 15.82
N PRO A 65 -0.47 7.51 16.89
CA PRO A 65 -1.88 7.18 16.81
C PRO A 65 -2.56 8.14 15.83
N ASN A 66 -3.26 7.60 14.82
CA ASN A 66 -4.00 8.41 13.85
C ASN A 66 -5.33 7.74 13.48
N VAL A 67 -6.40 8.20 14.14
CA VAL A 67 -7.82 8.15 13.77
C VAL A 67 -8.47 9.39 14.36
#